data_AF-A0A367FC89-F1
#
_entry.id   AF-A0A367FC89-F1
#
_cell.length_a   1.000
_cell.length_b   1.000
_cell.length_c   1.000
_cell.angle_alpha   90.00
_cell.angle_beta   90.00
_cell.angle_gamma   90.00
#
_symmetry.space_group_name_H-M   'P 1'
#
loop_
_entity.id
_entity.type
_entity.pdbx_description
1 polymer ?
#
loop_
_entity_poly.entity_id
_entity_poly.type
_entity_poly.pdbx_seq_one_letter_code
_entity_poly.pdbx_strand_id
1 'polypeptide(L)' 'MKDTHTRHRPIRVDTELWEAFGRLVGVRNRSAMIRDFIRWYIGIPGAELPKRPEPAKRSKPAGA' A
#
# COMPACT_ATOMS: atom_id res chain seq x y z
N MET A 1 -20.93 -8.17 -22.36
CA MET A 1 -20.80 -7.58 -21.00
C MET A 1 -19.32 -7.61 -20.65
N LYS A 2 -18.64 -6.47 -20.51
CA LYS A 2 -17.21 -6.46 -20.15
C LYS A 2 -17.11 -6.59 -18.64
N ASP A 3 -16.52 -7.68 -18.15
CA ASP A 3 -16.06 -7.80 -16.76
C ASP A 3 -15.19 -6.57 -16.43
N THR A 4 -15.78 -5.58 -15.77
CA THR A 4 -15.15 -4.28 -15.50
C THR A 4 -14.31 -4.34 -14.22
N HIS A 5 -14.34 -5.47 -13.51
CA HIS A 5 -13.60 -5.67 -12.27
C HIS A 5 -12.37 -6.53 -12.51
N THR A 6 -11.20 -5.98 -12.20
CA THR A 6 -9.96 -6.75 -12.13
C THR A 6 -10.14 -7.88 -11.11
N ARG A 7 -9.90 -9.13 -11.53
CA ARG A 7 -9.99 -10.28 -10.63
C ARG A 7 -9.03 -10.12 -9.45
N HIS A 8 -9.51 -10.43 -8.24
CA HIS A 8 -8.65 -10.50 -7.07
C HIS A 8 -7.54 -11.53 -7.27
N ARG A 9 -6.32 -11.16 -6.85
CA ARG A 9 -5.17 -12.05 -6.75
C ARG A 9 -4.80 -12.15 -5.25
N PRO A 10 -4.99 -13.31 -4.61
CA PRO A 10 -4.66 -13.45 -3.20
C PRO A 10 -3.14 -13.40 -3.01
N ILE A 11 -2.70 -12.74 -1.94
CA ILE A 11 -1.33 -12.77 -1.45
C ILE A 11 -1.34 -13.38 -0.05
N ARG A 12 -0.38 -14.26 0.23
CA ARG A 12 -0.18 -14.77 1.59
C ARG A 12 0.77 -13.83 2.31
N VAL A 13 0.35 -13.33 3.46
CA VAL A 13 1.09 -12.36 4.27
C VAL A 13 0.73 -12.60 5.73
N ASP A 14 1.70 -12.42 6.61
CA ASP A 14 1.45 -12.45 8.05
C ASP A 14 0.50 -11.29 8.47
N THR A 15 -0.31 -11.53 9.50
CA THR A 15 -1.31 -10.56 9.97
C THR A 15 -0.64 -9.31 10.53
N GLU A 16 0.40 -9.47 11.34
CA GLU A 16 1.10 -8.33 11.94
C GLU A 16 1.78 -7.48 10.88
N LEU A 17 2.38 -8.14 9.88
CA LEU A 17 2.99 -7.47 8.73
C LEU A 17 1.94 -6.70 7.91
N TRP A 18 0.78 -7.29 7.64
CA TRP A 18 -0.31 -6.65 6.90
C TRP A 18 -0.90 -5.42 7.61
N GLU A 19 -1.01 -5.51 8.93
CA GLU A 19 -1.48 -4.41 9.77
C GLU A 19 -0.44 -3.30 9.91
N ALA A 20 0.84 -3.64 10.11
CA ALA A 20 1.93 -2.67 10.11
C ALA A 20 2.02 -1.91 8.78
N PHE A 21 1.89 -2.64 7.68
CA PHE A 21 1.83 -2.06 6.35
C PHE A 21 0.64 -1.11 6.20
N GLY A 22 -0.55 -1.53 6.64
CA GLY A 22 -1.77 -0.70 6.62
C GLY A 22 -1.68 0.57 7.44
N ARG A 23 -1.01 0.53 8.60
CA ARG A 23 -0.75 1.73 9.41
C ARG A 23 0.17 2.72 8.69
N LEU A 24 1.12 2.23 7.90
CA LEU A 24 2.07 3.08 7.18
C LEU A 24 1.45 3.72 5.92
N VAL A 25 0.74 2.93 5.10
CA VAL A 25 0.24 3.41 3.79
C VAL A 25 -1.24 3.81 3.80
N GLY A 26 -1.96 3.45 4.85
CA GLY A 26 -3.42 3.52 4.93
C GLY A 26 -4.08 2.20 4.54
N VAL A 27 -5.01 1.72 5.38
CA VAL A 27 -5.73 0.44 5.23
C VAL A 27 -6.35 0.27 3.83
N ARG A 28 -6.87 1.36 3.24
CA ARG A 28 -7.51 1.38 1.91
C ARG A 28 -6.52 1.49 0.74
N ASN A 29 -5.27 1.85 0.99
CA ASN A 29 -4.27 2.12 -0.06
C ASN A 29 -3.31 0.96 -0.30
N ARG A 30 -3.38 -0.11 0.50
CA ARG A 30 -2.49 -1.28 0.40
C ARG A 30 -2.41 -1.84 -1.02
N SER A 31 -3.57 -2.09 -1.65
CA SER A 31 -3.63 -2.62 -3.02
C SER A 31 -3.20 -1.61 -4.10
N ALA A 32 -3.27 -0.31 -3.84
CA ALA A 32 -2.72 0.70 -4.74
C ALA A 32 -1.19 0.64 -4.72
N MET A 33 -0.59 0.72 -3.52
CA MET A 33 0.86 0.63 -3.33
C MET A 33 1.44 -0.65 -3.96
N ILE A 34 0.84 -1.82 -3.67
CA ILE A 34 1.32 -3.10 -4.21
C ILE A 34 1.27 -3.10 -5.75
N ARG A 35 0.22 -2.56 -6.36
CA ARG A 35 0.14 -2.46 -7.83
C ARG A 35 1.22 -1.53 -8.37
N ASP A 36 1.43 -0.37 -7.76
CA ASP A 36 2.43 0.60 -8.22
C ASP A 36 3.84 0.02 -8.10
N PHE A 37 4.12 -0.69 -7.00
CA PHE A 37 5.35 -1.45 -6.83
C PHE A 37 5.53 -2.51 -7.94
N ILE A 38 4.50 -3.30 -8.24
CA ILE A 38 4.57 -4.31 -9.32
C ILE A 38 4.85 -3.64 -10.68
N ARG A 39 4.18 -2.53 -10.99
CA ARG A 39 4.40 -1.80 -12.25
C ARG A 39 5.84 -1.33 -12.38
N TRP A 40 6.39 -0.74 -11.32
CA TRP A 40 7.79 -0.34 -11.27
C TRP A 40 8.74 -1.54 -11.39
N TYR A 41 8.48 -2.62 -10.65
CA TYR A 41 9.35 -3.80 -10.59
C TYR A 41 9.50 -4.50 -11.94
N ILE A 42 8.44 -4.52 -12.77
CA ILE A 42 8.50 -5.11 -14.12
C ILE A 42 8.92 -4.10 -15.20
N GLY A 43 9.25 -2.86 -14.83
CA GLY A 43 9.73 -1.83 -15.75
C GLY A 43 8.67 -1.23 -16.68
N ILE A 44 7.41 -1.08 -16.23
CA ILE A 44 6.40 -0.38 -17.03
C ILE A 44 6.85 1.08 -17.29
N PRO A 45 6.80 1.57 -18.55
CA PRO A 45 7.13 2.96 -18.85
C PRO A 45 6.33 3.95 -18.00
N GLY A 46 7.04 4.87 -17.33
CA GLY A 46 6.44 5.89 -16.47
C GLY A 46 6.05 5.41 -15.06
N ALA A 47 6.27 4.14 -14.70
CA ALA A 47 6.06 3.67 -13.34
C ALA A 47 7.20 4.11 -12.42
N GLU A 48 6.85 4.74 -11.30
CA GLU A 48 7.81 5.18 -10.28
C GLU A 48 7.83 4.23 -9.09
N LEU A 49 9.00 4.12 -8.44
CA LEU A 49 9.13 3.40 -7.17
C LEU A 49 8.29 4.10 -6.09
N PRO A 50 7.32 3.41 -5.45
CA PRO A 50 6.53 4.01 -4.39
C PRO A 50 7.42 4.52 -3.25
N LYS A 51 7.28 5.80 -2.90
CA LYS A 51 8.04 6.41 -1.80
C LYS A 51 7.47 5.92 -0.46
N ARG A 52 8.37 5.62 0.48
CA ARG A 52 7.96 5.30 1.85
C ARG A 52 7.35 6.55 2.48
N PRO A 53 6.10 6.48 2.99
CA PRO A 53 5.52 7.60 3.73
C PRO A 53 6.40 7.95 4.92
N GLU A 54 6.64 9.24 5.14
CA GLU A 54 7.20 9.66 6.43
C GLU A 54 6.23 9.22 7.53
N PRO A 55 6.74 8.65 8.64
CA PRO A 55 5.88 8.31 9.75
C PRO A 55 5.13 9.57 10.18
N ALA A 56 3.80 9.52 10.23
CA ALA A 56 3.00 10.61 10.76
C ALA A 56 3.61 11.01 12.11
N LYS A 57 4.13 12.25 12.21
CA LYS A 57 4.70 12.76 13.45
C LYS A 57 3.66 12.52 14.54
N ARG A 58 3.99 11.71 15.55
CA ARG A 58 3.13 11.48 16.71
C ARG A 58 2.71 12.87 17.20
N SER A 59 1.44 13.23 17.06
CA SER A 59 0.88 14.36 17.79
C SER A 59 1.10 14.04 19.27
N LYS A 60 1.87 14.89 19.95
CA LYS A 60 2.06 14.84 21.41
C LYS A 60 0.66 14.71 22.05
N PRO A 61 0.44 13.81 23.03
CA PRO A 61 -0.83 13.80 23.73
C PRO A 61 -1.00 15.17 24.38
N ALA A 62 -2.14 15.82 24.10
CA ALA A 62 -2.52 17.04 24.78
C ALA A 62 -2.93 16.68 26.22
N GLY A 63 -2.27 17.31 27.20
CA GLY A 63 -2.71 17.34 28.58
C GLY A 63 -2.04 16.30 29.49
N ALA A 64 -1.14 16.81 30.34
CA ALA A 64 -0.80 16.23 31.64
C ALA A 64 -1.78 16.78 32.69
#